data_AF-A0A914WM76-F1
#
_entry.id   AF-A0A914WM76-F1
#
_cell.length_a   1.000
_cell.length_b   1.000
_cell.length_c   1.000
_cell.angle_alpha   90.00
_cell.angle_beta   90.00
_cell.angle_gamma   90.00
#
_symmetry.space_group_name_H-M   'P 1'
#
loop_
_entity.id
_entity.type
_entity.pdbx_description
1 polymer ?
#
loop_
_entity_poly.entity_id
_entity_poly.type
_entity_poly.pdbx_seq_one_letter_code
_entity_poly.pdbx_strand_id
1 'polypeptide(L)'
;MQQDTFWRENLFETDLESRGDYDLLFDQLADNDNSLRARVLNGANFYVRANNRTLTYFNSVADNLKHWYAADVAFMHHQCYTAVNGIKCDYMPFTIAHNWQWIYSDQSNPPYIIQLDCEMNYGTKLQTLASYGFNFTLADARTCNPIAVQTTRERMVNGTMDARLTQQSWGRLQFKAYYIISDLLIWFIPLTNPYGALMAYMLMITF
;
A
#
# COMPACT_ATOMS: atom_id res chain seq x y z
N MET A 1 15.74 -0.07 -0.24
CA MET A 1 14.59 0.24 0.64
C MET A 1 13.94 1.49 0.10
N GLN A 2 12.61 1.47 -0.03
CA GLN A 2 11.84 2.63 -0.43
C GLN A 2 11.87 3.67 0.70
N GLN A 3 12.04 4.95 0.38
CA GLN A 3 12.24 6.02 1.38
C GLN A 3 10.98 6.36 2.19
N ASP A 4 9.86 5.73 1.86
CA ASP A 4 8.52 5.96 2.37
C ASP A 4 7.95 4.76 3.13
N THR A 5 8.73 3.70 3.33
CA THR A 5 8.33 2.56 4.16
C THR A 5 9.04 2.60 5.51
N PHE A 6 8.28 2.55 6.59
CA PHE A 6 8.82 2.43 7.95
C PHE A 6 8.55 1.02 8.51
N TRP A 7 9.61 0.39 9.01
CA TRP A 7 9.58 -0.96 9.59
C TRP A 7 9.63 -0.83 11.11
N ARG A 8 8.48 -1.00 11.74
CA ARG A 8 8.35 -0.96 13.20
C ARG A 8 8.99 -2.20 13.82
N GLU A 9 8.72 -3.38 13.27
CA GLU A 9 9.15 -4.68 13.79
C GLU A 9 9.75 -5.57 12.70
N ASN A 10 10.35 -6.68 13.14
CA ASN A 10 10.95 -7.66 12.26
C ASN A 10 9.89 -8.51 11.55
N LEU A 11 9.89 -8.51 10.21
CA LEU A 11 8.97 -9.33 9.42
C LEU A 11 9.19 -10.84 9.58
N PHE A 12 10.39 -11.27 10.00
CA PHE A 12 10.67 -12.70 10.27
C PHE A 12 9.96 -13.22 11.52
N GLU A 13 9.45 -12.33 12.37
CA GLU A 13 8.63 -12.70 13.54
C GLU A 13 7.16 -12.87 13.17
N THR A 14 6.79 -12.59 11.91
CA THR A 14 5.44 -12.81 11.41
C THR A 14 5.27 -14.26 10.99
N ASP A 15 4.13 -14.84 11.34
CA ASP A 15 3.77 -16.22 10.98
C ASP A 15 3.10 -16.27 9.59
N LEU A 16 3.60 -15.48 8.63
CA LEU A 16 3.06 -15.46 7.27
C LEU A 16 3.26 -16.81 6.60
N GLU A 17 4.47 -17.37 6.70
CA GLU A 17 4.85 -18.62 6.03
C GLU A 17 3.94 -19.80 6.32
N SER A 18 3.47 -19.96 7.56
CA SER A 18 2.62 -21.10 7.95
C SER A 18 1.13 -20.88 7.66
N ARG A 19 0.75 -19.65 7.30
CA ARG A 19 -0.65 -19.25 7.19
C ARG A 19 -1.23 -19.73 5.86
N GLY A 20 -2.27 -20.55 5.89
CA GLY A 20 -3.12 -20.84 4.73
C GLY A 20 -2.45 -21.37 3.46
N ASP A 21 -3.28 -21.59 2.44
CA ASP A 21 -2.90 -22.11 1.13
C ASP A 21 -2.94 -20.98 0.09
N TYR A 22 -1.91 -20.13 0.11
CA TYR A 22 -1.70 -19.04 -0.83
C TYR A 22 -0.34 -19.16 -1.53
N ASP A 23 -0.19 -18.50 -2.67
CA ASP A 23 1.07 -18.29 -3.39
C ASP A 23 1.60 -16.86 -3.17
N LEU A 24 0.70 -15.88 -3.10
CA LEU A 24 1.00 -14.45 -2.94
C LEU A 24 0.11 -13.83 -1.85
N LEU A 25 0.68 -12.97 -1.00
CA LEU A 25 -0.08 -12.08 -0.12
C LEU A 25 0.17 -10.62 -0.50
N PHE A 26 -0.89 -9.83 -0.51
CA PHE A 26 -0.81 -8.41 -0.85
C PHE A 26 -1.31 -7.51 0.28
N ASP A 27 -0.80 -6.28 0.32
CA ASP A 27 -1.40 -5.21 1.10
C ASP A 27 -2.70 -4.70 0.46
N GLN A 28 -3.62 -4.25 1.32
CA GLN A 28 -4.95 -3.78 0.93
C GLN A 28 -5.04 -2.26 0.92
N LEU A 29 -5.93 -1.74 0.07
CA LEU A 29 -6.11 -0.30 -0.11
C LEU A 29 -6.87 0.37 1.05
N ALA A 30 -7.80 -0.33 1.70
CA ALA A 30 -8.60 0.24 2.79
C ALA A 30 -8.92 -0.80 3.85
N ASP A 31 -8.81 -0.38 5.12
CA ASP A 31 -9.25 -1.15 6.28
C ASP A 31 -10.78 -1.25 6.31
N ASN A 32 -11.29 -2.39 6.79
CA ASN A 32 -12.69 -2.80 6.91
C ASN A 32 -13.28 -3.63 5.75
N ASP A 33 -13.65 -4.88 6.07
CA ASP A 33 -14.31 -5.90 5.23
C ASP A 33 -15.58 -5.42 4.53
N ASN A 34 -16.20 -4.34 5.03
CA ASN A 34 -17.42 -3.75 4.46
C ASN A 34 -17.15 -2.80 3.29
N SER A 35 -15.89 -2.45 3.02
CA SER A 35 -15.55 -1.64 1.84
C SER A 35 -15.22 -2.56 0.66
N LEU A 36 -15.78 -2.26 -0.52
CA LEU A 36 -15.38 -2.93 -1.77
C LEU A 36 -13.87 -2.80 -2.06
N ARG A 37 -13.23 -1.81 -1.42
CA ARG A 37 -11.80 -1.50 -1.48
C ARG A 37 -10.91 -2.45 -0.67
N ALA A 38 -11.44 -3.14 0.33
CA ALA A 38 -10.69 -4.20 1.02
C ALA A 38 -10.31 -5.34 0.06
N ARG A 39 -11.02 -5.46 -1.08
CA ARG A 39 -10.74 -6.43 -2.15
C ARG A 39 -9.89 -5.87 -3.28
N VAL A 40 -9.23 -4.73 -3.08
CA VAL A 40 -8.36 -4.09 -4.07
C VAL A 40 -6.94 -4.09 -3.54
N LEU A 41 -6.00 -4.56 -4.36
CA LEU A 41 -4.58 -4.52 -4.03
C LEU A 41 -4.11 -3.06 -3.96
N ASN A 42 -3.37 -2.73 -2.90
CA ASN A 42 -2.56 -1.50 -2.91
C ASN A 42 -1.28 -1.72 -3.74
N GLY A 43 -0.71 -2.94 -3.68
CA GLY A 43 0.38 -3.38 -4.55
C GLY A 43 1.75 -2.88 -4.11
N ALA A 44 1.84 -2.37 -2.89
CA ALA A 44 2.99 -1.63 -2.43
C ALA A 44 3.88 -2.50 -1.55
N ASN A 45 3.28 -3.43 -0.81
CA ASN A 45 3.95 -4.49 -0.08
C ASN A 45 3.30 -5.83 -0.42
N PHE A 46 4.12 -6.83 -0.71
CA PHE A 46 3.63 -8.16 -0.98
C PHE A 46 4.62 -9.22 -0.51
N TYR A 47 4.09 -10.37 -0.09
CA TYR A 47 4.83 -11.54 0.29
C TYR A 47 4.65 -12.63 -0.77
N VAL A 48 5.76 -13.26 -1.18
CA VAL A 48 5.79 -14.22 -2.29
C VAL A 48 6.34 -15.55 -1.80
N ARG A 49 5.59 -16.64 -1.97
CA ARG A 49 6.14 -17.98 -1.82
C ARG A 49 6.91 -18.35 -3.08
N ALA A 50 8.16 -18.77 -2.92
CA ALA A 50 8.98 -19.19 -4.05
C ALA A 50 8.45 -20.51 -4.63
N ASN A 51 7.83 -20.45 -5.81
CA ASN A 51 7.38 -21.63 -6.55
C ASN A 51 7.24 -21.32 -8.06
N ASN A 52 6.94 -22.34 -8.87
CA ASN A 52 6.84 -22.17 -10.32
C ASN A 52 5.64 -21.30 -10.75
N ARG A 53 4.56 -21.26 -9.95
CA ARG A 53 3.39 -20.42 -10.25
C ARG A 53 3.72 -18.96 -10.05
N THR A 54 4.37 -18.60 -8.93
CA THR A 54 4.79 -17.23 -8.65
C THR A 54 5.83 -16.74 -9.66
N LEU A 55 6.77 -17.60 -10.07
CA LEU A 55 7.71 -17.26 -11.15
C LEU A 55 6.98 -16.97 -12.47
N THR A 56 6.04 -17.82 -12.87
CA THR A 56 5.25 -17.64 -14.10
C THR A 56 4.40 -16.37 -14.04
N TYR A 57 3.79 -16.11 -12.88
CA TYR A 57 3.01 -14.90 -12.60
C TYR A 57 3.86 -13.63 -12.81
N PHE A 58 5.01 -13.52 -12.14
CA PHE A 58 5.85 -12.33 -12.25
C PHE A 58 6.48 -12.17 -13.65
N ASN A 59 6.79 -13.27 -14.34
CA ASN A 59 7.20 -13.20 -15.74
C ASN A 59 6.10 -12.62 -16.63
N SER A 60 4.83 -13.00 -16.40
CA SER A 60 3.70 -12.44 -17.13
C SER A 60 3.48 -10.96 -16.81
N VAL A 61 3.58 -10.56 -15.53
CA VAL A 61 3.52 -9.13 -15.15
C VAL A 61 4.62 -8.34 -15.86
N ALA A 62 5.86 -8.81 -15.80
CA ALA A 62 7.00 -8.15 -16.44
C ALA A 62 6.85 -8.07 -17.97
N ASP A 63 6.32 -9.10 -18.61
CA ASP A 63 6.10 -9.11 -20.06
C ASP A 63 4.99 -8.13 -20.48
N ASN A 64 3.91 -8.04 -19.70
CA ASN A 64 2.87 -7.04 -19.94
C ASN A 64 3.41 -5.61 -19.79
N LEU A 65 4.20 -5.33 -18.74
CA LEU A 65 4.79 -4.01 -18.51
C LEU A 65 5.76 -3.55 -19.60
N LYS A 66 6.31 -4.46 -20.42
CA LYS A 66 7.13 -4.09 -21.59
C LYS A 66 6.30 -3.49 -22.73
N HIS A 67 5.03 -3.87 -22.83
CA HIS A 67 4.18 -3.54 -23.98
C HIS A 67 3.10 -2.51 -23.65
N TRP A 68 2.76 -2.35 -22.37
CA TRP A 68 1.67 -1.52 -21.91
C TRP A 68 2.16 -0.51 -20.88
N TYR A 69 1.81 0.76 -21.10
CA TYR A 69 1.99 1.81 -20.10
C TYR A 69 0.86 1.71 -19.07
N ALA A 70 1.12 0.99 -17.98
CA ALA A 70 0.20 0.82 -16.85
C ALA A 70 1.00 0.58 -15.57
N ALA A 71 0.40 0.84 -14.41
CA ALA A 71 0.99 0.48 -13.13
C ALA A 71 1.05 -1.06 -12.98
N ASP A 72 2.11 -1.55 -12.36
CA ASP A 72 2.33 -2.96 -12.05
C ASP A 72 1.16 -3.58 -11.25
N VAL A 73 0.65 -2.85 -10.24
CA VAL A 73 -0.51 -3.26 -9.44
C VAL A 73 -1.74 -3.57 -10.29
N ALA A 74 -1.90 -2.92 -11.45
CA ALA A 74 -3.04 -3.16 -12.33
C ALA A 74 -3.00 -4.56 -12.95
N PHE A 75 -1.81 -5.01 -13.40
CA PHE A 75 -1.62 -6.37 -13.89
C PHE A 75 -1.62 -7.39 -12.75
N MET A 76 -1.04 -7.04 -11.60
CA MET A 76 -1.00 -7.93 -10.45
C MET A 76 -2.42 -8.23 -9.94
N HIS A 77 -3.25 -7.19 -9.81
CA HIS A 77 -4.65 -7.30 -9.41
C HIS A 77 -5.45 -8.14 -10.41
N HIS A 78 -5.29 -7.84 -11.71
CA HIS A 78 -5.97 -8.58 -12.77
C HIS A 78 -5.66 -10.08 -12.73
N GLN A 79 -4.38 -10.44 -12.69
CA GLN A 79 -3.92 -11.84 -12.72
C GLN A 79 -4.33 -12.60 -11.45
N CYS A 80 -4.35 -11.94 -10.29
CA CYS A 80 -4.85 -12.51 -9.06
C CYS A 80 -6.35 -12.75 -9.09
N TYR A 81 -7.12 -11.78 -9.57
CA TYR A 81 -8.58 -11.90 -9.64
C TYR A 81 -9.01 -12.99 -10.63
N THR A 82 -8.32 -13.10 -11.76
CA THR A 82 -8.62 -14.09 -12.81
C THR A 82 -7.96 -15.46 -12.57
N ALA A 83 -7.21 -15.61 -11.46
CA ALA A 83 -6.49 -16.83 -11.10
C ALA A 83 -5.63 -17.41 -12.24
N VAL A 84 -4.94 -16.53 -12.98
CA VAL A 84 -4.10 -16.94 -14.12
C VAL A 84 -3.09 -17.99 -13.67
N ASN A 85 -2.99 -19.10 -14.41
CA ASN A 85 -2.11 -20.24 -14.10
C ASN A 85 -2.35 -20.88 -12.72
N GLY A 86 -3.57 -20.71 -12.16
CA GLY A 86 -3.94 -21.27 -10.86
C GLY A 86 -3.22 -20.63 -9.68
N ILE A 87 -2.76 -19.38 -9.84
CA ILE A 87 -2.15 -18.60 -8.77
C ILE A 87 -3.17 -18.35 -7.66
N LYS A 88 -2.76 -18.57 -6.41
CA LYS A 88 -3.57 -18.26 -5.23
C LYS A 88 -3.11 -16.96 -4.59
N CYS A 89 -3.90 -15.91 -4.73
CA CYS A 89 -3.64 -14.64 -4.08
C CYS A 89 -4.56 -14.47 -2.87
N ASP A 90 -4.00 -13.96 -1.78
CA ASP A 90 -4.74 -13.58 -0.59
C ASP A 90 -4.16 -12.26 -0.04
N TYR A 91 -4.65 -11.78 1.09
CA TYR A 91 -4.29 -10.48 1.64
C TYR A 91 -3.58 -10.58 2.98
N MET A 92 -2.58 -9.71 3.17
CA MET A 92 -1.94 -9.55 4.45
C MET A 92 -2.90 -8.86 5.44
N PRO A 93 -2.93 -9.29 6.71
CA PRO A 93 -3.60 -8.56 7.76
C PRO A 93 -3.06 -7.12 7.87
N PHE A 94 -3.95 -6.17 8.18
CA PHE A 94 -3.59 -4.78 8.45
C PHE A 94 -2.61 -4.59 9.60
N THR A 95 -2.54 -5.54 10.53
CA THR A 95 -1.55 -5.55 11.61
C THR A 95 -0.14 -5.88 11.13
N ILE A 96 0.03 -6.41 9.92
CA ILE A 96 1.33 -6.69 9.32
C ILE A 96 1.73 -5.53 8.42
N ALA A 97 0.93 -5.23 7.41
CA ALA A 97 1.21 -4.16 6.46
C ALA A 97 0.03 -3.20 6.36
N HIS A 98 0.29 -1.91 6.48
CA HIS A 98 -0.73 -0.87 6.33
C HIS A 98 -0.21 0.30 5.51
N ASN A 99 -1.11 0.99 4.81
CA ASN A 99 -0.80 2.26 4.17
C ASN A 99 -0.92 3.45 5.17
N TRP A 100 -0.62 4.65 4.69
CA TRP A 100 -0.67 5.91 5.43
C TRP A 100 -1.99 6.18 6.17
N GLN A 101 -3.10 5.58 5.76
CA GLN A 101 -4.42 5.80 6.37
C GLN A 101 -4.45 5.38 7.84
N TRP A 102 -3.59 4.45 8.28
CA TRP A 102 -3.50 4.03 9.68
C TRP A 102 -3.24 5.20 10.63
N ILE A 103 -2.42 6.18 10.21
CA ILE A 103 -2.13 7.38 11.01
C ILE A 103 -3.42 8.19 11.27
N TYR A 104 -4.39 8.13 10.35
CA TYR A 104 -5.65 8.87 10.40
C TYR A 104 -6.84 8.04 10.92
N SER A 105 -6.64 6.75 11.19
CA SER A 105 -7.67 5.85 11.71
C SER A 105 -7.52 5.63 13.21
N ASP A 106 -8.24 4.64 13.75
CA ASP A 106 -7.89 4.09 15.06
C ASP A 106 -6.46 3.55 15.00
N GLN A 107 -5.59 4.09 15.86
CA GLN A 107 -4.18 3.73 15.93
C GLN A 107 -3.95 2.54 16.89
N SER A 108 -5.01 1.81 17.25
CA SER A 108 -4.87 0.53 17.93
C SER A 108 -4.15 -0.49 17.04
N ASN A 109 -3.41 -1.43 17.64
CA ASN A 109 -2.68 -2.51 16.97
C ASN A 109 -1.76 -2.03 15.81
N PRO A 110 -0.65 -1.35 16.11
CA PRO A 110 0.20 -0.76 15.07
C PRO A 110 0.78 -1.82 14.11
N PRO A 111 0.84 -1.52 12.81
CA PRO A 111 1.35 -2.45 11.82
C PRO A 111 2.85 -2.74 12.02
N TYR A 112 3.32 -3.88 11.52
CA TYR A 112 4.77 -4.18 11.47
C TYR A 112 5.47 -3.26 10.47
N ILE A 113 4.86 -3.04 9.31
CA ILE A 113 5.33 -2.12 8.28
C ILE A 113 4.23 -1.15 7.89
N ILE A 114 4.60 0.12 7.76
CA ILE A 114 3.70 1.16 7.24
C ILE A 114 4.31 1.79 6.00
N GLN A 115 3.52 1.90 4.94
CA GLN A 115 3.89 2.64 3.74
C GLN A 115 3.21 4.00 3.71
N LEU A 116 4.04 5.03 3.74
CA LEU A 116 3.67 6.43 3.81
C LEU A 116 3.68 7.07 2.43
N ASP A 117 3.02 6.41 1.48
CA ASP A 117 2.78 6.97 0.15
C ASP A 117 1.51 7.84 0.19
N CYS A 118 1.60 8.91 0.99
CA CYS A 118 0.55 9.90 1.19
C CYS A 118 0.85 11.15 0.37
N GLU A 119 -0.22 11.85 0.05
CA GLU A 119 -0.25 13.17 -0.54
C GLU A 119 0.74 14.17 0.07
N MET A 120 1.42 14.89 -0.82
CA MET A 120 2.29 16.01 -0.48
C MET A 120 1.45 17.24 -0.19
N ASN A 121 1.09 17.44 1.07
CA ASN A 121 0.79 18.77 1.56
C ASN A 121 1.99 19.26 2.35
N TYR A 122 2.48 20.43 1.95
CA TYR A 122 3.69 21.10 2.44
C TYR A 122 5.00 20.60 1.79
N GLY A 123 5.24 21.02 0.55
CA GLY A 123 6.56 20.92 -0.08
C GLY A 123 6.91 19.53 -0.58
N THR A 124 8.04 18.99 -0.13
CA THR A 124 8.58 17.70 -0.60
C THR A 124 8.06 16.53 0.25
N LYS A 125 7.97 15.32 -0.33
CA LYS A 125 7.60 14.07 0.38
C LYS A 125 8.32 13.91 1.72
N LEU A 126 9.62 14.22 1.77
CA LEU A 126 10.43 14.13 2.98
C LEU A 126 10.01 15.12 4.08
N GLN A 127 9.57 16.32 3.73
CA GLN A 127 9.08 17.31 4.70
C GLN A 127 7.75 16.86 5.32
N THR A 128 6.86 16.27 4.52
CA THR A 128 5.60 15.70 5.02
C THR A 128 5.90 14.52 5.96
N LEU A 129 6.80 13.60 5.58
CA LEU A 129 7.25 12.50 6.45
C LEU A 129 7.85 13.02 7.77
N ALA A 130 8.70 14.04 7.69
CA ALA A 130 9.28 14.67 8.88
C ALA A 130 8.22 15.28 9.81
N SER A 131 7.12 15.82 9.26
CA SER A 131 6.04 16.40 10.06
C SER A 131 5.29 15.37 10.92
N TYR A 132 5.18 14.13 10.44
CA TYR A 132 4.65 13.01 11.23
C TYR A 132 5.67 12.44 12.23
N GLY A 133 6.94 12.84 12.14
CA GLY A 133 8.04 12.33 12.95
C GLY A 133 8.90 11.26 12.28
N PHE A 134 8.70 10.99 10.98
CA PHE A 134 9.55 10.07 10.20
C PHE A 134 10.77 10.78 9.63
N ASN A 135 11.51 11.50 10.49
CA ASN A 135 12.83 12.05 10.15
C ASN A 135 13.90 11.34 10.98
N PHE A 136 14.61 10.41 10.35
CA PHE A 136 15.52 9.49 11.02
C PHE A 136 17.00 9.81 10.78
N THR A 137 17.31 10.98 10.25
CA THR A 137 18.70 11.41 10.06
C THR A 137 19.05 12.55 11.01
N LEU A 138 20.32 12.60 11.43
CA LEU A 138 20.89 13.78 12.07
C LEU A 138 20.96 14.95 11.07
N ALA A 139 21.41 16.13 11.54
CA ALA A 139 21.50 17.34 10.73
C ALA A 139 22.41 17.19 9.48
N ASP A 140 23.27 16.17 9.44
CA ASP A 140 24.14 15.84 8.31
C ASP A 140 23.44 15.06 7.17
N ALA A 141 22.16 14.70 7.36
CA ALA A 141 21.34 13.90 6.44
C ALA A 141 21.92 12.53 6.04
N ARG A 142 22.94 12.05 6.77
CA ARG A 142 23.68 10.81 6.45
C ARG A 142 23.74 9.85 7.61
N THR A 143 23.79 10.39 8.82
CA THR A 143 23.89 9.57 10.02
C THR A 143 22.49 9.29 10.55
N CYS A 144 22.22 8.01 10.82
CA CYS A 144 20.96 7.60 11.43
C CYS A 144 20.81 8.18 12.85
N ASN A 145 19.62 8.65 13.18
CA ASN A 145 19.23 9.12 14.49
C ASN A 145 18.42 8.01 15.21
N PRO A 146 19.06 7.16 16.04
CA PRO A 146 18.39 6.04 16.69
C PRO A 146 17.33 6.49 17.71
N ILE A 147 17.50 7.67 18.31
CA ILE A 147 16.52 8.23 19.24
C ILE A 147 15.22 8.55 18.50
N ALA A 148 15.30 9.19 17.34
CA ALA A 148 14.13 9.49 16.52
C ALA A 148 13.40 8.21 16.07
N VAL A 149 14.13 7.17 15.69
CA VAL A 149 13.56 5.85 15.34
C VAL A 149 12.78 5.27 16.53
N GLN A 150 13.40 5.24 17.71
CA GLN A 150 12.79 4.69 18.91
C GLN A 150 11.58 5.50 19.37
N THR A 151 11.66 6.83 19.37
CA THR A 151 10.53 7.71 19.70
C THR A 151 9.37 7.49 18.75
N THR A 152 9.61 7.36 17.44
CA THR A 152 8.54 7.09 16.47
C THR A 152 7.93 5.71 16.68
N ARG A 153 8.73 4.69 16.97
CA ARG A 153 8.22 3.35 17.34
C ARG A 153 7.31 3.42 18.58
N GLU A 154 7.72 4.12 19.63
CA GLU A 154 6.92 4.29 20.85
C GLU A 154 5.62 5.06 20.59
N ARG A 155 5.67 6.12 19.77
CA ARG A 155 4.46 6.86 19.38
C ARG A 155 3.48 6.00 18.60
N MET A 156 3.97 5.13 17.71
CA MET A 156 3.12 4.18 17.00
C MET A 156 2.48 3.16 17.97
N VAL A 157 3.26 2.60 18.91
CA VAL A 157 2.75 1.66 19.92
C VAL A 157 1.71 2.31 20.83
N ASN A 158 1.93 3.56 21.21
CA ASN A 158 1.01 4.30 22.08
C ASN A 158 -0.18 4.92 21.34
N GLY A 159 -0.25 4.82 20.01
CA GLY A 159 -1.31 5.43 19.21
C GLY A 159 -1.35 6.97 19.32
N THR A 160 -0.18 7.60 19.37
CA THR A 160 -0.02 9.07 19.54
C THR A 160 0.64 9.73 18.33
N MET A 161 0.46 9.13 17.15
CA MET A 161 0.90 9.73 15.90
C MET A 161 0.03 10.95 15.60
N ASP A 162 0.66 12.12 15.50
CA ASP A 162 -0.05 13.38 15.30
C ASP A 162 -0.45 13.50 13.82
N ALA A 163 -1.68 13.10 13.53
CA ALA A 163 -2.31 13.28 12.24
C ALA A 163 -2.92 14.68 12.15
N ARG A 164 -2.10 15.74 12.27
CA ARG A 164 -2.61 17.09 12.03
C ARG A 164 -3.24 17.10 10.65
N LEU A 165 -4.55 17.33 10.60
CA LEU A 165 -5.32 17.43 9.36
C LEU A 165 -4.68 18.51 8.49
N THR A 166 -3.87 18.10 7.52
CA THR A 166 -3.37 19.00 6.51
C THR A 166 -4.57 19.60 5.78
N GLN A 167 -4.51 20.92 5.52
CA GLN A 167 -5.51 21.67 4.76
C GLN A 167 -5.89 20.94 3.46
N GLN A 168 -7.14 21.10 3.02
CA GLN A 168 -7.57 20.54 1.73
C GLN A 168 -6.67 21.07 0.62
N SER A 169 -6.13 20.17 -0.20
CA SER A 169 -5.33 20.52 -1.37
C SER A 169 -5.96 19.96 -2.64
N TRP A 170 -5.51 20.50 -3.78
CA TRP A 170 -5.93 20.03 -5.09
C TRP A 170 -5.58 18.56 -5.34
N GLY A 171 -4.40 18.11 -4.87
CA GLY A 171 -4.06 16.68 -4.84
C GLY A 171 -5.12 15.87 -4.09
N ARG A 172 -5.51 16.33 -2.89
CA ARG A 172 -6.54 15.68 -2.06
C ARG A 172 -7.88 15.58 -2.72
N LEU A 173 -8.26 16.62 -3.45
CA LEU A 173 -9.49 16.62 -4.20
C LEU A 173 -9.40 15.63 -5.38
N GLN A 174 -8.32 15.64 -6.14
CA GLN A 174 -8.08 14.72 -7.25
C GLN A 174 -8.06 13.27 -6.77
N PHE A 175 -7.36 12.97 -5.69
CA PHE A 175 -7.24 11.63 -5.13
C PHE A 175 -8.55 11.15 -4.51
N LYS A 176 -9.29 12.04 -3.81
CA LYS A 176 -10.67 11.72 -3.38
C LYS A 176 -11.61 11.50 -4.55
N ALA A 177 -11.53 12.31 -5.60
CA ALA A 177 -12.35 12.14 -6.80
C ALA A 177 -12.02 10.82 -7.49
N TYR A 178 -10.73 10.49 -7.65
CA TYR A 178 -10.26 9.20 -8.13
C TYR A 178 -10.82 8.04 -7.31
N TYR A 179 -10.78 8.14 -5.98
CA TYR A 179 -11.34 7.12 -5.10
C TYR A 179 -12.84 6.95 -5.28
N ILE A 180 -13.59 8.05 -5.40
CA ILE A 180 -15.04 8.01 -5.62
C ILE A 180 -15.36 7.40 -6.99
N ILE A 181 -14.64 7.79 -8.04
CA ILE A 181 -14.82 7.26 -9.40
C ILE A 181 -14.50 5.76 -9.42
N SER A 182 -13.40 5.34 -8.80
CA SER A 182 -13.00 3.94 -8.71
C SER A 182 -14.05 3.10 -7.98
N ASP A 183 -14.59 3.61 -6.87
CA ASP A 183 -15.68 2.93 -6.14
C ASP A 183 -16.94 2.78 -6.98
N LEU A 184 -17.33 3.84 -7.70
CA LEU A 184 -18.50 3.79 -8.57
C LEU A 184 -18.29 2.76 -9.68
N LEU A 185 -17.10 2.68 -10.28
CA LEU A 185 -16.79 1.69 -11.31
C LEU A 185 -16.85 0.25 -10.76
N ILE A 186 -16.26 0.01 -9.59
CA ILE A 186 -16.29 -1.31 -8.92
C ILE A 186 -17.72 -1.70 -8.53
N TRP A 187 -18.53 -0.74 -8.07
CA TRP A 187 -19.92 -0.97 -7.63
C TRP A 187 -20.88 -1.22 -8.81
N PHE A 188 -20.82 -0.40 -9.87
CA PHE A 188 -21.75 -0.49 -10.99
C PHE A 188 -21.47 -1.67 -11.92
N ILE A 189 -20.22 -2.15 -12.01
CA ILE A 189 -19.87 -3.24 -12.92
C ILE A 189 -19.01 -4.27 -12.20
N PRO A 190 -19.62 -5.28 -11.54
CA PRO A 190 -18.89 -6.35 -10.85
C PRO A 190 -17.88 -7.07 -11.75
N LEU A 191 -18.18 -7.19 -13.05
CA LEU A 191 -17.32 -7.74 -14.10
C LEU A 191 -16.06 -6.91 -14.39
N THR A 192 -16.00 -5.66 -13.94
CA THR A 192 -14.83 -4.79 -14.12
C THR A 192 -13.86 -4.82 -12.97
N ASN A 193 -14.15 -5.47 -11.85
CA ASN A 193 -13.20 -5.63 -10.75
C ASN A 193 -11.79 -6.09 -11.21
N PRO A 194 -11.63 -7.10 -12.10
CA PRO A 194 -10.30 -7.47 -12.62
C PRO A 194 -9.64 -6.41 -13.50
N TYR A 195 -10.40 -5.46 -14.04
CA TYR A 195 -9.92 -4.38 -14.89
C TYR A 195 -9.99 -3.02 -14.17
N GLY A 196 -10.44 -2.96 -12.92
CA GLY A 196 -10.77 -1.72 -12.23
C GLY A 196 -9.56 -0.82 -12.12
N ALA A 197 -8.41 -1.40 -11.75
CA ALA A 197 -7.13 -0.70 -11.72
C ALA A 197 -6.66 -0.25 -13.12
N LEU A 198 -6.88 -1.04 -14.17
CA LEU A 198 -6.55 -0.67 -15.56
C LEU A 198 -7.46 0.46 -16.09
N MET A 199 -8.77 0.41 -15.80
CA MET A 199 -9.72 1.45 -16.18
C MET A 199 -9.49 2.74 -15.40
N ALA A 200 -9.22 2.63 -14.09
CA ALA A 200 -8.87 3.77 -13.25
C ALA A 200 -7.58 4.43 -13.73
N TYR A 201 -6.59 3.64 -14.17
CA TYR A 201 -5.37 4.15 -14.81
C TYR A 201 -5.64 4.82 -16.17
N MET A 202 -6.45 4.22 -17.05
CA MET A 202 -6.85 4.86 -18.31
C MET A 202 -7.59 6.20 -18.09
N LEU A 203 -8.38 6.30 -17.01
CA LEU A 203 -9.03 7.54 -16.60
C LEU A 203 -8.06 8.59 -16.02
N MET A 204 -6.86 8.20 -15.61
CA MET A 204 -5.80 9.15 -15.23
C MET A 204 -5.05 9.74 -16.43
N ILE A 205 -5.23 9.22 -17.65
CA ILE A 205 -4.74 9.84 -18.88
C ILE A 205 -5.75 10.91 -19.34
N THR A 206 -6.06 11.89 -18.50
CA THR A 206 -6.66 13.15 -18.96
C THR A 206 -6.36 14.31 -18.02
N PHE A 207 -5.55 15.24 -18.56
CA PHE A 207 -5.25 16.63 -18.19
C PHE A 207 -4.12 16.91 -17.18
#